data_AF-A0AAD7D1P5-F1
#
_entry.id   AF-A0AAD7D1P5-F1
#
_cell.length_a   1.000
_cell.length_b   1.000
_cell.length_c   1.000
_cell.angle_alpha   90.00
_cell.angle_beta   90.00
_cell.angle_gamma   90.00
#
_symmetry.space_group_name_H-M   'P 1'
#
loop_
_entity.id
_entity.type
_entity.pdbx_description
1 polymer ?
#
loop_
_entity_poly.entity_id
_entity_poly.type
_entity_poly.pdbx_seq_one_letter_code
_entity_poly.pdbx_strand_id
1 'polypeptide(L)'
;MVKYSVQSGFPPALTKGLLASQEREMKSVRRKFDFFNRRDAAKRDKAPTPEPEPDSPITAEQIIGYYGRVTAEPADSDSEYSDTSLWREPQREAATPDPVPSAAGYTIPFSVYRGKGNVSKKALPPTPAEVPDSPLATDDVFTLAALSAVHSTRPPDMSWMSKMFPTIPHQDMILNIVRNDFEAVDLARLDPKRTWDKFEGGCSWRNYPTLQSLLMPLSIYFRVLQAWVAASRDAEATRIVGESALRYTMHIVDLHEQYHWPAVVHYHLQFHEKRRLDMNHGDYSKWAVGDRDLINRLPMRATPANSERSISPGQ
;
A
#
# COMPACT_ATOMS: atom_id res chain seq x y z
N MET A 1 11.87 -48.04 15.24
CA MET A 1 12.13 -46.78 14.51
C MET A 1 11.04 -46.63 13.45
N VAL A 2 10.01 -45.82 13.73
CA VAL A 2 8.79 -45.71 12.90
C VAL A 2 9.04 -44.68 11.79
N LYS A 3 8.95 -45.12 10.53
CA LYS A 3 9.03 -44.25 9.35
C LYS A 3 7.63 -43.70 9.05
N TYR A 4 7.40 -42.42 9.29
CA TYR A 4 6.22 -41.73 8.78
C TYR A 4 6.49 -41.30 7.34
N SER A 5 5.81 -41.95 6.38
CA SER A 5 5.71 -41.50 5.00
C SER A 5 4.45 -40.65 4.89
N VAL A 6 4.62 -39.34 4.71
CA VAL A 6 3.50 -38.42 4.45
C VAL A 6 3.27 -38.39 2.95
N GLN A 7 2.29 -39.18 2.47
CA GLN A 7 1.76 -39.07 1.11
C GLN A 7 0.85 -37.83 1.04
N SER A 8 1.36 -36.73 0.48
CA SER A 8 0.55 -35.57 0.10
C SER A 8 -0.21 -35.86 -1.20
N GLY A 9 -1.30 -36.61 -1.09
CA GLY A 9 -2.22 -36.87 -2.20
C GLY A 9 -3.14 -35.69 -2.46
N PHE A 10 -2.67 -34.67 -3.19
CA PHE A 10 -3.57 -33.74 -3.87
C PHE A 10 -3.73 -34.16 -5.33
N PRO A 11 -4.97 -34.36 -5.83
CA PRO A 11 -5.20 -34.81 -7.20
C PRO A 11 -4.76 -33.72 -8.21
N PRO A 12 -3.92 -34.05 -9.20
CA PRO A 12 -3.36 -33.08 -10.17
C PRO A 12 -4.40 -32.44 -11.11
N ALA A 13 -5.67 -32.88 -11.05
CA ALA A 13 -6.75 -32.31 -11.85
C ALA A 13 -7.33 -31.01 -11.25
N LEU A 14 -7.27 -30.82 -9.92
CA LEU A 14 -7.86 -29.65 -9.25
C LEU A 14 -6.99 -28.39 -9.32
N THR A 15 -5.67 -28.55 -9.47
CA THR A 15 -4.73 -27.41 -9.52
C THR A 15 -4.75 -26.68 -10.86
N LYS A 16 -5.04 -27.37 -11.98
CA LYS A 16 -5.08 -26.76 -13.31
C LYS A 16 -6.26 -25.81 -13.50
N GLY A 17 -7.42 -26.12 -12.93
CA GLY A 17 -8.61 -25.27 -12.99
C GLY A 17 -8.43 -23.96 -12.23
N LEU A 18 -7.85 -24.03 -11.04
CA LEU A 18 -7.59 -22.87 -10.19
C LEU A 18 -6.55 -21.92 -10.82
N LEU A 19 -5.46 -22.47 -11.35
CA LEU A 19 -4.42 -21.68 -12.02
C LEU A 19 -4.98 -20.97 -13.27
N ALA A 20 -5.79 -21.67 -14.07
CA ALA A 20 -6.41 -21.09 -15.26
C ALA A 20 -7.45 -20.00 -14.91
N SER A 21 -8.14 -20.13 -13.77
CA SER A 21 -9.05 -19.10 -13.27
C SER A 21 -8.29 -17.84 -12.85
N GLN A 22 -7.21 -18.02 -12.07
CA GLN A 22 -6.36 -16.93 -11.61
C GLN A 22 -5.69 -16.21 -12.79
N GLU A 23 -5.26 -16.93 -13.83
CA GLU A 23 -4.74 -16.31 -15.05
C GLU A 23 -5.78 -15.48 -15.81
N ARG A 24 -7.04 -15.94 -15.90
CA ARG A 24 -8.11 -15.18 -16.57
C ARG A 24 -8.41 -13.88 -15.82
N GLU A 25 -8.40 -13.95 -14.50
CA GLU A 25 -8.61 -12.80 -13.62
C GLU A 25 -7.46 -11.80 -13.72
N MET A 26 -6.21 -12.27 -13.64
CA MET A 26 -5.01 -11.46 -13.88
C MET A 26 -5.02 -10.79 -15.27
N LYS A 27 -5.44 -11.51 -16.32
CA LYS A 27 -5.63 -10.93 -17.67
C LYS A 27 -6.76 -9.89 -17.71
N SER A 28 -7.78 -10.02 -16.88
CA SER A 28 -8.87 -9.04 -16.77
C SER A 28 -8.39 -7.76 -16.09
N VAL A 29 -7.70 -7.89 -14.95
CA VAL A 29 -7.10 -6.77 -14.21
C VAL A 29 -6.09 -6.04 -15.09
N ARG A 30 -5.21 -6.77 -15.78
CA ARG A 30 -4.22 -6.18 -16.69
C ARG A 30 -4.87 -5.41 -17.83
N ARG A 31 -5.95 -5.94 -18.42
CA ARG A 31 -6.73 -5.22 -19.45
C ARG A 31 -7.39 -3.96 -18.91
N LYS A 32 -7.95 -3.99 -17.70
CA LYS A 32 -8.54 -2.79 -17.06
C LYS A 32 -7.47 -1.73 -16.77
N PHE A 33 -6.29 -2.16 -16.31
CA PHE A 33 -5.16 -1.27 -16.07
C PHE A 33 -4.62 -0.65 -17.36
N ASP A 34 -4.44 -1.45 -18.42
CA ASP A 34 -4.01 -0.96 -19.74
C ASP A 34 -5.03 0.01 -20.36
N PHE A 35 -6.33 -0.26 -20.19
CA PHE A 35 -7.38 0.65 -20.63
C PHE A 35 -7.28 2.02 -19.96
N PHE A 36 -7.00 2.04 -18.65
CA PHE A 36 -6.80 3.28 -17.90
C PHE A 36 -5.58 4.06 -18.42
N ASN A 37 -4.44 3.39 -18.59
CA ASN A 37 -3.22 4.02 -19.12
C ASN A 37 -3.39 4.58 -20.54
N ARG A 38 -4.10 3.88 -21.43
CA ARG A 38 -4.38 4.38 -22.79
C ARG A 38 -5.29 5.60 -22.79
N ARG A 39 -6.26 5.66 -21.87
CA ARG A 39 -7.16 6.81 -21.76
C ARG A 39 -6.41 8.08 -21.33
N ASP A 40 -5.41 7.95 -20.47
CA ASP A 40 -4.57 9.08 -20.07
C ASP A 40 -3.56 9.48 -21.17
N ALA A 41 -3.07 8.51 -21.96
CA ALA A 41 -2.27 8.81 -23.17
C ALA A 41 -3.10 9.56 -24.23
N ALA A 42 -4.33 9.14 -24.49
CA ALA A 42 -5.23 9.79 -25.46
C ALA A 42 -5.62 11.23 -25.07
N LYS A 43 -5.54 11.57 -23.77
CA LYS A 43 -5.73 12.95 -23.30
C LYS A 43 -4.51 13.83 -23.53
N ARG A 44 -3.30 13.26 -23.64
CA ARG A 44 -2.07 14.01 -23.94
C ARG A 44 -1.94 14.36 -25.42
N ASP A 45 -2.51 13.55 -26.32
CA ASP A 45 -2.47 13.81 -27.77
C ASP A 45 -3.51 14.84 -28.25
N LYS A 46 -4.46 15.25 -27.40
CA LYS A 46 -5.22 16.48 -27.63
C LYS A 46 -4.36 17.67 -27.21
N ALA A 47 -3.46 18.07 -28.10
CA ALA A 47 -2.83 19.37 -28.03
C ALA A 47 -3.92 20.47 -27.96
N PRO A 48 -3.74 21.52 -27.14
CA PRO A 48 -4.64 22.65 -27.15
C PRO A 48 -4.65 23.26 -28.56
N THR A 49 -5.83 23.30 -29.18
CA THR A 49 -6.04 24.11 -30.40
C THR A 49 -5.60 25.53 -30.08
N PRO A 50 -4.74 26.17 -30.90
CA PRO A 50 -4.28 27.53 -30.64
C PRO A 50 -5.50 28.45 -30.50
N GLU A 51 -5.58 29.08 -29.34
CA GLU A 51 -6.60 30.05 -28.98
C GLU A 51 -6.45 31.25 -29.93
N PRO A 52 -7.54 31.75 -30.55
CA PRO A 52 -7.45 32.91 -31.44
C PRO A 52 -7.02 34.15 -30.64
N GLU A 53 -6.01 34.86 -31.13
CA GLU A 53 -5.50 36.06 -30.46
C GLU A 53 -6.60 37.11 -30.24
N PRO A 54 -6.73 37.66 -29.02
CA PRO A 54 -7.75 38.66 -28.72
C PRO A 54 -7.27 40.06 -29.12
N ASP A 55 -7.48 40.42 -30.38
CA ASP A 55 -7.42 41.81 -30.84
C ASP A 55 -8.69 42.57 -30.44
N SER A 56 -8.84 42.89 -29.15
CA SER A 56 -9.63 44.06 -28.67
C SER A 56 -9.54 44.20 -27.14
N PRO A 57 -9.34 45.42 -26.61
CA PRO A 57 -9.37 45.65 -25.17
C PRO A 57 -10.79 45.48 -24.63
N ILE A 58 -10.95 44.52 -23.71
CA ILE A 58 -12.17 44.32 -22.92
C ILE A 58 -12.40 45.56 -22.06
N THR A 59 -13.47 46.29 -22.30
CA THR A 59 -13.92 47.40 -21.45
C THR A 59 -14.55 46.87 -20.17
N ALA A 60 -14.32 47.56 -19.06
CA ALA A 60 -14.68 47.16 -17.70
C ALA A 60 -16.18 46.93 -17.44
N GLU A 61 -17.06 47.22 -18.41
CA GLU A 61 -18.50 47.08 -18.29
C GLU A 61 -19.02 45.66 -18.62
N GLN A 62 -18.19 44.76 -19.16
CA GLN A 62 -18.60 43.37 -19.47
C GLN A 62 -18.41 42.37 -18.30
N ILE A 63 -17.86 42.80 -17.16
CA ILE A 63 -17.47 41.90 -16.05
C ILE A 63 -18.63 41.64 -15.05
N ILE A 64 -19.73 42.41 -15.09
CA ILE A 64 -20.81 42.33 -14.08
C ILE A 64 -22.00 41.44 -14.50
N GLY A 65 -21.91 40.70 -15.61
CA GLY A 65 -23.03 39.92 -16.15
C GLY A 65 -23.14 38.44 -15.77
N TYR A 66 -22.10 37.82 -15.18
CA TYR A 66 -21.97 36.35 -15.24
C TYR A 66 -22.21 35.57 -13.94
N TYR A 67 -22.62 36.23 -12.85
CA TYR A 67 -23.03 35.54 -11.62
C TYR A 67 -24.47 35.87 -11.27
N GLY A 68 -25.39 35.21 -11.98
CA GLY A 68 -26.81 35.28 -11.69
C GLY A 68 -27.54 34.01 -12.09
N ARG A 69 -28.10 33.33 -11.10
CA ARG A 69 -29.25 32.41 -11.17
C ARG A 69 -28.94 30.94 -11.49
N VAL A 70 -28.72 30.17 -10.43
CA VAL A 70 -29.22 28.78 -10.34
C VAL A 70 -29.99 28.64 -9.02
N THR A 71 -31.29 28.46 -9.15
CA THR A 71 -32.25 28.08 -8.09
C THR A 71 -32.65 26.63 -8.30
N ALA A 72 -32.62 25.81 -7.24
CA ALA A 72 -33.30 24.50 -7.01
C ALA A 72 -32.37 23.64 -6.12
N GLU A 73 -32.76 22.90 -5.10
CA GLU A 73 -33.93 22.69 -4.25
C GLU A 73 -33.38 22.01 -2.96
N PRO A 74 -34.07 22.07 -1.80
CA PRO A 74 -33.66 21.34 -0.61
C PRO A 74 -34.08 19.87 -0.75
N ALA A 75 -33.10 18.97 -0.85
CA ALA A 75 -33.32 17.55 -0.63
C ALA A 75 -33.31 17.28 0.87
N ASP A 76 -34.50 17.26 1.47
CA ASP A 76 -34.75 16.51 2.70
C ASP A 76 -34.49 15.03 2.39
N SER A 77 -33.34 14.53 2.86
CA SER A 77 -33.04 13.11 2.93
C SER A 77 -32.56 12.83 4.34
N ASP A 78 -33.54 12.61 5.21
CA ASP A 78 -33.37 11.91 6.48
C ASP A 78 -32.86 10.50 6.20
N SER A 79 -31.54 10.37 5.98
CA SER A 79 -30.88 9.06 6.05
C SER A 79 -30.49 8.80 7.50
N GLU A 80 -31.46 8.40 8.31
CA GLU A 80 -31.24 7.69 9.57
C GLU A 80 -30.60 6.32 9.28
N TYR A 81 -29.32 6.30 8.94
CA TYR A 81 -28.49 5.10 9.01
C TYR A 81 -27.02 5.46 9.20
N SER A 82 -26.73 6.24 10.25
CA SER A 82 -25.37 6.47 10.73
C SER A 82 -25.18 5.83 12.09
N ASP A 83 -25.47 4.52 12.20
CA ASP A 83 -24.98 3.76 13.36
C ASP A 83 -23.48 3.50 13.20
N THR A 84 -22.71 4.56 13.44
CA THR A 84 -21.24 4.55 13.49
C THR A 84 -20.73 4.05 14.85
N SER A 85 -21.63 3.63 15.77
CA SER A 85 -21.27 3.22 17.12
C SER A 85 -20.47 1.91 17.16
N LEU A 86 -20.60 1.08 16.12
CA LEU A 86 -19.85 -0.18 15.97
C LEU A 86 -18.34 0.01 15.75
N TRP A 87 -17.89 1.23 15.41
CA TRP A 87 -16.47 1.54 15.18
C TRP A 87 -15.93 2.61 16.14
N ARG A 88 -16.59 2.81 17.30
CA ARG A 88 -16.09 3.74 18.32
C ARG A 88 -14.73 3.27 18.78
N GLU A 89 -13.70 3.97 18.31
CA GLU A 89 -12.32 3.84 18.77
C GLU A 89 -12.32 3.90 20.30
N PRO A 90 -11.74 2.91 21.01
CA PRO A 90 -11.66 2.98 22.46
C PRO A 90 -10.86 4.23 22.80
N GLN A 91 -11.55 5.23 23.33
CA GLN A 91 -10.94 6.42 23.89
C GLN A 91 -9.88 5.95 24.88
N ARG A 92 -8.60 6.07 24.53
CA ARG A 92 -7.52 5.97 25.50
C ARG A 92 -7.73 7.12 26.47
N GLU A 93 -8.33 6.84 27.62
CA GLU A 93 -8.28 7.76 28.76
C GLU A 93 -6.83 8.15 28.97
N ALA A 94 -6.56 9.44 28.84
CA ALA A 94 -5.25 10.02 28.99
C ALA A 94 -4.81 9.87 30.45
N ALA A 95 -4.07 8.80 30.74
CA ALA A 95 -3.23 8.76 31.92
C ALA A 95 -2.21 9.90 31.80
N THR A 96 -2.30 10.87 32.71
CA THR A 96 -1.31 11.93 32.88
C THR A 96 0.08 11.31 33.05
N PRO A 97 1.05 11.63 32.18
CA PRO A 97 2.40 11.11 32.33
C PRO A 97 3.14 11.85 33.47
N ASP A 98 3.82 11.08 34.33
CA ASP A 98 4.73 11.60 35.33
C ASP A 98 5.88 12.41 34.68
N PRO A 99 6.40 13.44 35.37
CA PRO A 99 7.47 14.28 34.85
C PRO A 99 8.80 13.50 34.75
N VAL A 100 9.30 13.33 33.52
CA VAL A 100 10.61 12.73 33.23
C VAL A 100 11.72 13.76 33.48
N PRO A 101 12.84 13.39 34.14
CA PRO A 101 13.96 14.30 34.37
C PRO A 101 14.70 14.64 33.08
N SER A 102 15.08 15.92 32.97
CA SER A 102 15.88 16.50 31.90
C SER A 102 17.25 15.80 31.78
N ALA A 103 17.49 15.14 30.65
CA ALA A 103 18.79 14.57 30.30
C ALA A 103 19.35 15.31 29.07
N ALA A 104 20.52 15.90 29.28
CA ALA A 104 21.31 16.60 28.30
C ALA A 104 21.70 15.71 27.10
N GLY A 105 21.71 16.34 25.92
CA GLY A 105 22.56 16.04 24.76
C GLY A 105 22.80 14.56 24.42
N TYR A 106 21.91 13.99 23.61
CA TYR A 106 22.22 12.81 22.81
C TYR A 106 22.23 13.16 21.31
N THR A 107 23.42 13.30 20.74
CA THR A 107 23.64 13.18 19.30
C THR A 107 23.57 11.71 18.94
N ILE A 108 22.59 11.32 18.12
CA ILE A 108 22.45 9.94 17.63
C ILE A 108 23.38 9.75 16.42
N PRO A 109 24.42 8.90 16.49
CA PRO A 109 25.12 8.48 15.29
C PRO A 109 24.28 7.47 14.51
N PHE A 110 24.21 7.64 13.19
CA PHE A 110 23.75 6.63 12.24
C PHE A 110 24.59 5.35 12.42
N SER A 111 24.05 4.36 13.13
CA SER A 111 24.64 3.03 13.27
C SER A 111 23.92 2.07 12.33
N VAL A 112 24.65 1.60 11.32
CA VAL A 112 24.28 0.46 10.47
C VAL A 112 24.21 -0.78 11.34
N TYR A 113 23.01 -1.28 11.64
CA TYR A 113 22.83 -2.53 12.37
C TYR A 113 23.02 -3.73 11.44
N ARG A 114 24.17 -4.39 11.64
CA ARG A 114 24.53 -5.71 11.14
C ARG A 114 23.96 -6.76 12.10
N GLY A 115 22.86 -7.41 11.75
CA GLY A 115 22.36 -8.58 12.47
C GLY A 115 23.32 -9.76 12.32
N LYS A 116 24.18 -10.00 13.31
CA LYS A 116 24.89 -11.28 13.46
C LYS A 116 23.98 -12.24 14.25
N GLY A 117 23.42 -13.23 13.57
CA GLY A 117 22.78 -14.37 14.23
C GLY A 117 23.82 -15.19 14.98
N ASN A 118 23.69 -15.25 16.30
CA ASN A 118 24.44 -16.18 17.13
C ASN A 118 23.83 -17.58 16.99
N VAL A 119 24.53 -18.47 16.28
CA VAL A 119 24.25 -19.91 16.34
C VAL A 119 24.92 -20.45 17.60
N SER A 120 24.12 -20.83 18.61
CA SER A 120 24.57 -21.61 19.76
C SER A 120 25.15 -22.94 19.29
N LYS A 121 26.48 -23.06 19.29
CA LYS A 121 27.17 -24.35 19.17
C LYS A 121 26.99 -25.12 20.47
N LYS A 122 26.15 -26.15 20.45
CA LYS A 122 26.07 -27.16 21.52
C LYS A 122 27.12 -28.24 21.24
N ALA A 123 28.03 -28.44 22.18
CA ALA A 123 29.14 -29.38 22.08
C ALA A 123 28.68 -30.85 22.09
N LEU A 124 29.32 -31.70 21.27
CA LEU A 124 29.31 -33.16 21.36
C LEU A 124 30.77 -33.65 21.55
N PRO A 125 31.02 -34.81 22.20
CA PRO A 125 32.33 -35.23 22.67
C PRO A 125 33.19 -35.92 21.58
N PRO A 126 34.50 -36.12 21.82
CA PRO A 126 35.44 -36.61 20.81
C PRO A 126 35.64 -38.14 20.88
N THR A 127 35.73 -38.82 19.74
CA THR A 127 36.49 -40.09 19.55
C THR A 127 36.67 -40.38 18.03
N PRO A 128 37.61 -41.24 17.58
CA PRO A 128 38.64 -40.85 16.60
C PRO A 128 38.69 -41.74 15.34
N ALA A 129 39.66 -41.43 14.47
CA ALA A 129 40.23 -42.23 13.37
C ALA A 129 39.56 -42.14 11.97
N GLU A 130 40.05 -41.17 11.20
CA GLU A 130 40.84 -41.36 9.96
C GLU A 130 40.40 -42.46 8.95
N VAL A 131 39.83 -42.02 7.82
CA VAL A 131 39.99 -42.61 6.46
C VAL A 131 39.88 -41.47 5.42
N PRO A 132 40.75 -41.37 4.41
CA PRO A 132 40.75 -40.30 3.40
C PRO A 132 39.91 -40.62 2.15
N ASP A 133 39.72 -39.59 1.33
CA ASP A 133 39.28 -39.58 -0.08
C ASP A 133 37.79 -39.42 -0.42
N SER A 134 37.35 -38.16 -0.58
CA SER A 134 36.77 -37.61 -1.83
C SER A 134 36.12 -36.23 -1.61
N PRO A 135 36.47 -35.20 -2.38
CA PRO A 135 35.78 -33.91 -2.33
C PRO A 135 34.57 -33.92 -3.27
N LEU A 136 33.35 -34.04 -2.72
CA LEU A 136 32.13 -33.64 -3.42
C LEU A 136 31.64 -32.32 -2.87
N ALA A 137 31.42 -31.40 -3.81
CA ALA A 137 30.95 -30.03 -3.67
C ALA A 137 29.95 -29.82 -2.53
N THR A 138 30.36 -28.99 -1.57
CA THR A 138 29.50 -28.42 -0.55
C THR A 138 28.52 -27.44 -1.17
N ASP A 139 27.28 -27.58 -0.74
CA ASP A 139 26.12 -26.72 -0.97
C ASP A 139 26.45 -25.22 -1.01
N ASP A 140 26.08 -24.60 -2.13
CA ASP A 140 25.98 -23.14 -2.30
C ASP A 140 24.82 -22.62 -1.42
N VAL A 141 25.13 -22.37 -0.15
CA VAL A 141 24.28 -21.55 0.71
C VAL A 141 24.49 -20.08 0.29
N PHE A 142 23.60 -19.59 -0.56
CA PHE A 142 23.50 -18.17 -0.94
C PHE A 142 23.33 -17.31 0.32
N THR A 143 24.44 -16.78 0.82
CA THR A 143 24.46 -15.89 1.98
C THR A 143 24.32 -14.45 1.47
N LEU A 144 23.12 -13.88 1.56
CA LEU A 144 22.81 -12.47 1.26
C LEU A 144 23.43 -11.51 2.31
N ALA A 145 24.76 -11.55 2.47
CA ALA A 145 25.49 -10.73 3.44
C ALA A 145 26.44 -9.70 2.80
N ALA A 146 26.40 -9.52 1.47
CA ALA A 146 27.37 -8.70 0.73
C ALA A 146 26.77 -7.52 -0.04
N LEU A 147 25.80 -6.80 0.54
CA LEU A 147 25.27 -5.53 -0.02
C LEU A 147 25.52 -4.30 0.88
N SER A 148 26.54 -4.33 1.76
CA SER A 148 26.89 -3.16 2.60
C SER A 148 27.93 -2.22 1.98
N ALA A 149 28.36 -2.41 0.73
CA ALA A 149 29.44 -1.61 0.16
C ALA A 149 28.92 -0.46 -0.72
N VAL A 150 29.34 0.76 -0.36
CA VAL A 150 29.20 2.05 -1.06
C VAL A 150 27.87 2.79 -0.83
N HIS A 151 27.60 3.13 0.43
CA HIS A 151 26.70 4.25 0.73
C HIS A 151 27.51 5.55 0.61
N SER A 152 27.44 6.17 -0.57
CA SER A 152 27.88 7.55 -0.77
C SER A 152 27.15 8.44 0.24
N THR A 153 27.88 9.13 1.12
CA THR A 153 27.34 9.88 2.28
C THR A 153 26.59 11.16 1.89
N ARG A 154 26.45 11.43 0.59
CA ARG A 154 25.65 12.55 0.10
C ARG A 154 24.27 12.02 -0.28
N PRO A 155 23.18 12.50 0.35
CA PRO A 155 21.84 12.16 -0.12
C PRO A 155 21.76 12.53 -1.61
N PRO A 156 21.25 11.63 -2.46
CA PRO A 156 21.04 11.93 -3.88
C PRO A 156 20.33 13.27 -4.00
N ASP A 157 20.74 14.10 -4.95
CA ASP A 157 19.98 15.32 -5.27
C ASP A 157 18.54 14.90 -5.58
N MET A 158 17.57 15.33 -4.78
CA MET A 158 16.17 14.92 -4.92
C MET A 158 15.44 15.69 -6.04
N SER A 159 16.13 16.62 -6.72
CA SER A 159 15.55 17.42 -7.81
C SER A 159 14.99 16.57 -8.95
N TRP A 160 15.58 15.40 -9.21
CA TRP A 160 15.09 14.49 -10.25
C TRP A 160 13.75 13.84 -9.88
N MET A 161 13.49 13.59 -8.59
CA MET A 161 12.22 13.01 -8.15
C MET A 161 11.07 14.00 -8.32
N SER A 162 11.30 15.27 -7.98
CA SER A 162 10.31 16.34 -8.22
C SER A 162 9.96 16.48 -9.71
N LYS A 163 10.96 16.32 -10.60
CA LYS A 163 10.74 16.31 -12.05
C LYS A 163 9.98 15.07 -12.53
N MET A 164 10.19 13.91 -11.89
CA MET A 164 9.52 12.65 -12.25
C MET A 164 8.06 12.58 -11.73
N PHE A 165 7.77 13.24 -10.62
CA PHE A 165 6.45 13.25 -9.97
C PHE A 165 5.86 14.66 -9.83
N PRO A 166 5.67 15.40 -10.94
CA PRO A 166 5.16 16.77 -10.88
C PRO A 166 3.71 16.87 -10.39
N THR A 167 3.00 15.74 -10.34
CA THR A 167 1.62 15.67 -9.82
C THR A 167 1.55 15.68 -8.30
N ILE A 168 2.67 15.46 -7.60
CA ILE A 168 2.70 15.49 -6.14
C ILE A 168 2.88 16.96 -5.72
N PRO A 169 1.92 17.55 -4.97
CA PRO A 169 1.89 18.99 -4.72
C PRO A 169 3.09 19.51 -3.94
N HIS A 170 3.63 18.70 -3.04
CA HIS A 170 4.66 19.11 -2.10
C HIS A 170 5.83 18.12 -2.08
N GLN A 171 7.05 18.66 -2.10
CA GLN A 171 8.28 17.85 -2.17
C GLN A 171 8.59 17.11 -0.86
N ASP A 172 8.15 17.65 0.27
CA ASP A 172 8.19 17.00 1.58
C ASP A 172 7.46 15.66 1.59
N MET A 173 6.34 15.53 0.85
CA MET A 173 5.63 14.25 0.73
C MET A 173 6.48 13.18 0.06
N ILE A 174 7.21 13.53 -1.00
CA ILE A 174 8.14 12.60 -1.67
C ILE A 174 9.23 12.19 -0.69
N LEU A 175 9.78 13.14 0.07
CA LEU A 175 10.79 12.86 1.09
C LEU A 175 10.25 11.93 2.20
N ASN A 176 9.03 12.16 2.67
CA ASN A 176 8.39 11.34 3.69
C ASN A 176 8.17 9.91 3.18
N ILE A 177 7.76 9.73 1.91
CA ILE A 177 7.60 8.38 1.33
C ILE A 177 8.95 7.67 1.30
N VAL A 178 9.99 8.36 0.80
CA VAL A 178 11.34 7.81 0.68
C VAL A 178 11.96 7.46 2.03
N ARG A 179 11.62 8.21 3.08
CA ARG A 179 12.06 7.95 4.45
C ARG A 179 11.19 6.92 5.20
N ASN A 180 10.13 6.42 4.55
CA ASN A 180 9.07 5.61 5.18
C ASN A 180 8.36 6.32 6.35
N ASP A 181 8.46 7.64 6.42
CA ASP A 181 7.79 8.50 7.41
C ASP A 181 6.38 8.94 6.97
N PHE A 182 5.96 8.55 5.77
CA PHE A 182 4.69 8.94 5.20
C PHE A 182 3.51 8.15 5.79
N GLU A 183 2.60 8.84 6.46
CA GLU A 183 1.49 8.21 7.16
C GLU A 183 0.37 7.75 6.22
N ALA A 184 -0.40 6.75 6.64
CA ALA A 184 -1.53 6.24 5.85
C ALA A 184 -2.65 7.28 5.67
N VAL A 185 -2.78 8.23 6.59
CA VAL A 185 -3.75 9.33 6.49
C VAL A 185 -3.36 10.36 5.43
N ASP A 186 -2.06 10.53 5.21
CA ASP A 186 -1.52 11.41 4.19
C ASP A 186 -1.63 10.78 2.80
N LEU A 187 -1.96 9.49 2.68
CA LEU A 187 -2.04 8.85 1.37
C LEU A 187 -3.03 9.53 0.44
N ALA A 188 -4.20 9.94 0.94
CA ALA A 188 -5.16 10.72 0.19
C ALA A 188 -4.55 12.01 -0.41
N ARG A 189 -3.48 12.54 0.21
CA ARG A 189 -2.68 13.68 -0.26
C ARG A 189 -1.95 13.48 -1.59
N LEU A 190 -1.92 12.24 -2.09
CA LEU A 190 -1.31 11.93 -3.38
C LEU A 190 -2.31 11.95 -4.55
N ASP A 191 -3.62 12.06 -4.31
CA ASP A 191 -4.59 12.09 -5.41
C ASP A 191 -4.60 13.46 -6.12
N PRO A 192 -4.17 13.56 -7.39
CA PRO A 192 -4.13 14.83 -8.11
C PRO A 192 -5.51 15.42 -8.40
N LYS A 193 -6.59 14.62 -8.28
CA LYS A 193 -7.96 15.08 -8.52
C LYS A 193 -8.60 15.69 -7.28
N ARG A 194 -8.00 15.50 -6.10
CA ARG A 194 -8.59 15.92 -4.84
C ARG A 194 -8.07 17.30 -4.45
N THR A 195 -8.99 18.22 -4.19
CA THR A 195 -8.66 19.54 -3.65
C THR A 195 -8.44 19.42 -2.14
N TRP A 196 -7.26 19.79 -1.66
CA TRP A 196 -6.83 19.64 -0.25
C TRP A 196 -7.63 20.49 0.74
N ASP A 197 -8.19 21.59 0.28
CA ASP A 197 -8.86 22.58 1.13
C ASP A 197 -10.08 22.03 1.87
N LYS A 198 -10.61 20.87 1.44
CA LYS A 198 -11.76 20.18 2.05
C LYS A 198 -11.36 18.95 2.88
N PHE A 199 -10.08 18.81 3.21
CA PHE A 199 -9.62 17.69 4.03
C PHE A 199 -9.99 17.96 5.49
N GLU A 200 -11.08 17.35 5.96
CA GLU A 200 -11.37 17.26 7.39
C GLU A 200 -10.22 16.48 8.05
N GLY A 201 -9.34 17.19 8.75
CA GLY A 201 -8.15 16.60 9.36
C GLY A 201 -8.52 15.44 10.27
N GLY A 202 -8.13 14.21 9.88
CA GLY A 202 -8.35 13.01 10.70
C GLY A 202 -8.20 11.70 9.92
N CYS A 203 -7.96 10.62 10.65
CA CYS A 203 -7.95 9.23 10.17
C CYS A 203 -9.35 8.73 9.78
N SER A 204 -10.04 9.45 8.89
CA SER A 204 -11.39 9.07 8.53
C SER A 204 -11.42 8.25 7.26
N TRP A 205 -12.11 7.11 7.31
CA TRP A 205 -12.47 6.32 6.12
C TRP A 205 -13.22 7.17 5.08
N ARG A 206 -13.81 8.30 5.49
CA ARG A 206 -14.42 9.31 4.61
C ARG A 206 -13.45 9.89 3.57
N ASN A 207 -12.15 9.82 3.83
CA ASN A 207 -11.13 10.24 2.87
C ASN A 207 -11.02 9.32 1.66
N TYR A 208 -11.59 8.12 1.74
CA TYR A 208 -11.57 7.13 0.69
C TYR A 208 -13.00 6.65 0.46
N PRO A 209 -13.88 7.43 -0.20
CA PRO A 209 -15.27 7.04 -0.41
C PRO A 209 -15.44 5.84 -1.36
N THR A 210 -14.44 5.55 -2.19
CA THR A 210 -14.49 4.48 -3.20
C THR A 210 -13.17 3.71 -3.27
N LEU A 211 -13.20 2.48 -3.80
CA LEU A 211 -11.98 1.71 -4.08
C LEU A 211 -10.96 2.52 -4.89
N GLN A 212 -11.41 3.26 -5.90
CA GLN A 212 -10.52 4.06 -6.75
C GLN A 212 -9.87 5.22 -6.00
N SER A 213 -10.59 5.87 -5.08
CA SER A 213 -10.01 6.93 -4.25
C SER A 213 -8.88 6.44 -3.33
N LEU A 214 -8.82 5.14 -3.03
CA LEU A 214 -7.69 4.53 -2.33
C LEU A 214 -6.60 4.05 -3.29
N LEU A 215 -6.97 3.33 -4.36
CA LEU A 215 -5.99 2.70 -5.25
C LEU A 215 -5.17 3.71 -6.05
N MET A 216 -5.76 4.84 -6.44
CA MET A 216 -5.03 5.89 -7.18
C MET A 216 -3.85 6.46 -6.38
N PRO A 217 -4.04 7.04 -5.17
CA PRO A 217 -2.91 7.54 -4.39
C PRO A 217 -1.96 6.41 -3.94
N LEU A 218 -2.47 5.22 -3.64
CA LEU A 218 -1.64 4.05 -3.33
C LEU A 218 -0.69 3.67 -4.48
N SER A 219 -1.17 3.75 -5.72
CA SER A 219 -0.32 3.49 -6.89
C SER A 219 0.80 4.53 -7.04
N ILE A 220 0.52 5.80 -6.73
CA ILE A 220 1.51 6.89 -6.76
C ILE A 220 2.55 6.65 -5.66
N TYR A 221 2.12 6.30 -4.46
CA TYR A 221 2.99 5.93 -3.35
C TYR A 221 4.00 4.86 -3.74
N PHE A 222 3.53 3.72 -4.29
CA PHE A 222 4.43 2.65 -4.71
C PHE A 222 5.34 3.02 -5.87
N ARG A 223 4.88 3.86 -6.80
CA ARG A 223 5.74 4.34 -7.89
C ARG A 223 6.88 5.22 -7.40
N VAL A 224 6.63 6.10 -6.43
CA VAL A 224 7.68 6.90 -5.77
C VAL A 224 8.67 5.99 -5.07
N LEU A 225 8.17 5.03 -4.28
CA LEU A 225 9.00 4.08 -3.56
C LEU A 225 9.87 3.23 -4.50
N GLN A 226 9.28 2.69 -5.57
CA GLN A 226 9.99 1.90 -6.57
C GLN A 226 11.04 2.73 -7.33
N ALA A 227 10.75 3.99 -7.67
CA ALA A 227 11.72 4.87 -8.31
C ALA A 227 12.91 5.17 -7.39
N TRP A 228 12.65 5.37 -6.10
CA TRP A 228 13.70 5.57 -5.10
C TRP A 228 14.62 4.34 -4.98
N VAL A 229 14.04 3.15 -4.85
CA VAL A 229 14.81 1.90 -4.76
C VAL A 229 15.53 1.60 -6.08
N ALA A 230 14.96 1.94 -7.23
CA ALA A 230 15.66 1.83 -8.51
C ALA A 230 16.90 2.76 -8.57
N ALA A 231 16.82 3.96 -7.97
CA ALA A 231 17.93 4.90 -7.93
C ALA A 231 19.11 4.41 -7.06
N SER A 232 18.87 3.53 -6.08
CA SER A 232 19.95 2.88 -5.32
C SER A 232 20.68 1.78 -6.11
N ARG A 233 20.22 1.48 -7.33
CA ARG A 233 20.74 0.42 -8.22
C ARG A 233 20.60 -0.99 -7.66
N ASP A 234 19.68 -1.19 -6.71
CA ASP A 234 19.30 -2.51 -6.23
C ASP A 234 18.15 -3.06 -7.07
N ALA A 235 18.50 -3.85 -8.09
CA ALA A 235 17.53 -4.45 -9.00
C ALA A 235 16.59 -5.44 -8.30
N GLU A 236 17.08 -6.16 -7.30
CA GLU A 236 16.28 -7.15 -6.57
C GLU A 236 15.30 -6.47 -5.63
N ALA A 237 15.74 -5.46 -4.86
CA ALA A 237 14.83 -4.65 -4.05
C ALA A 237 13.77 -3.95 -4.92
N THR A 238 14.16 -3.43 -6.08
CA THR A 238 13.21 -2.81 -7.03
C THR A 238 12.16 -3.81 -7.50
N ARG A 239 12.57 -5.05 -7.81
CA ARG A 239 11.68 -6.14 -8.20
C ARG A 239 10.73 -6.52 -7.06
N ILE A 240 11.24 -6.65 -5.84
CA ILE A 240 10.46 -6.97 -4.64
C ILE A 240 9.41 -5.89 -4.39
N VAL A 241 9.77 -4.60 -4.44
CA VAL A 241 8.82 -3.49 -4.26
C VAL A 241 7.69 -3.57 -5.30
N GLY A 242 8.04 -3.75 -6.58
CA GLY A 242 7.04 -3.86 -7.65
C GLY A 242 6.10 -5.06 -7.49
N GLU A 243 6.64 -6.24 -7.15
CA GLU A 243 5.86 -7.46 -6.91
C GLU A 243 4.95 -7.32 -5.69
N SER A 244 5.48 -6.80 -4.59
CA SER A 244 4.74 -6.55 -3.37
C SER A 244 3.62 -5.54 -3.56
N ALA A 245 3.87 -4.44 -4.27
CA ALA A 245 2.87 -3.43 -4.58
C ALA A 245 1.69 -4.01 -5.37
N LEU A 246 1.98 -4.85 -6.37
CA LEU A 246 0.96 -5.52 -7.18
C LEU A 246 0.12 -6.48 -6.32
N ARG A 247 0.77 -7.35 -5.55
CA ARG A 247 0.08 -8.31 -4.67
C ARG A 247 -0.79 -7.61 -3.63
N TYR A 248 -0.29 -6.56 -3.01
CA TYR A 248 -1.05 -5.79 -2.04
C TYR A 248 -2.28 -5.12 -2.67
N THR A 249 -2.12 -4.57 -3.88
CA THR A 249 -3.24 -3.97 -4.63
C THR A 249 -4.33 -5.00 -4.92
N MET A 250 -3.95 -6.21 -5.37
CA MET A 250 -4.89 -7.31 -5.58
C MET A 250 -5.58 -7.71 -4.27
N HIS A 251 -4.82 -7.84 -3.18
CA HIS A 251 -5.36 -8.15 -1.86
C HIS A 251 -6.43 -7.14 -1.40
N ILE A 252 -6.23 -5.84 -1.64
CA ILE A 252 -7.23 -4.81 -1.33
C ILE A 252 -8.49 -4.96 -2.19
N VAL A 253 -8.36 -5.35 -3.46
CA VAL A 253 -9.50 -5.66 -4.32
C VAL A 253 -10.27 -6.86 -3.77
N ASP A 254 -9.58 -7.94 -3.41
CA ASP A 254 -10.20 -9.15 -2.85
C ASP A 254 -10.92 -8.85 -1.52
N LEU A 255 -10.33 -8.02 -0.66
CA LEU A 255 -10.96 -7.57 0.57
C LEU A 255 -12.21 -6.71 0.30
N HIS A 256 -12.17 -5.83 -0.70
CA HIS A 256 -13.33 -5.02 -1.09
C HIS A 256 -14.51 -5.87 -1.58
N GLU A 257 -14.26 -7.05 -2.17
CA GLU A 257 -15.32 -7.97 -2.56
C GLU A 257 -15.97 -8.68 -1.36
N GLN A 258 -15.16 -8.98 -0.33
CA GLN A 258 -15.57 -9.80 0.82
C GLN A 258 -16.10 -9.00 2.02
N TYR A 259 -15.65 -7.76 2.20
CA TYR A 259 -15.89 -6.96 3.39
C TYR A 259 -16.54 -5.61 3.06
N HIS A 260 -17.16 -4.98 4.06
CA HIS A 260 -17.68 -3.63 3.91
C HIS A 260 -16.54 -2.63 3.70
N TRP A 261 -16.75 -1.68 2.79
CA TRP A 261 -15.69 -0.76 2.37
C TRP A 261 -15.02 0.03 3.53
N PRO A 262 -15.75 0.61 4.50
CA PRO A 262 -15.11 1.27 5.65
C PRO A 262 -14.17 0.36 6.44
N ALA A 263 -14.48 -0.94 6.54
CA ALA A 263 -13.62 -1.91 7.22
C ALA A 263 -12.34 -2.19 6.41
N VAL A 264 -12.43 -2.26 5.08
CA VAL A 264 -11.26 -2.41 4.19
C VAL A 264 -10.34 -1.19 4.28
N VAL A 265 -10.91 0.01 4.35
CA VAL A 265 -10.13 1.24 4.54
C VAL A 265 -9.44 1.22 5.90
N HIS A 266 -10.15 0.84 6.96
CA HIS A 266 -9.56 0.71 8.29
C HIS A 266 -8.43 -0.35 8.33
N TYR A 267 -8.62 -1.50 7.69
CA TYR A 267 -7.57 -2.50 7.47
C TYR A 267 -6.34 -1.87 6.81
N HIS A 268 -6.54 -1.13 5.71
CA HIS A 268 -5.44 -0.51 4.99
C HIS A 268 -4.65 0.46 5.86
N LEU A 269 -5.33 1.33 6.62
CA LEU A 269 -4.66 2.30 7.50
C LEU A 269 -3.76 1.60 8.53
N GLN A 270 -4.27 0.56 9.20
CA GLN A 270 -3.50 -0.20 10.18
C GLN A 270 -2.38 -1.04 9.54
N PHE A 271 -2.65 -1.63 8.37
CA PHE A 271 -1.67 -2.41 7.63
C PHE A 271 -0.50 -1.54 7.17
N HIS A 272 -0.80 -0.38 6.58
CA HIS A 272 0.20 0.56 6.10
C HIS A 272 1.14 1.00 7.23
N GLU A 273 0.60 1.29 8.41
CA GLU A 273 1.42 1.68 9.57
C GLU A 273 2.41 0.58 9.98
N LYS A 274 1.94 -0.69 10.06
CA LYS A 274 2.84 -1.82 10.31
C LYS A 274 3.92 -1.96 9.24
N ARG A 275 3.55 -1.81 7.95
CA ARG A 275 4.49 -1.96 6.85
C ARG A 275 5.53 -0.85 6.78
N ARG A 276 5.22 0.37 7.22
CA ARG A 276 6.22 1.45 7.37
C ARG A 276 7.35 1.04 8.31
N LEU A 277 6.99 0.44 9.45
CA LEU A 277 7.97 -0.07 10.40
C LEU A 277 8.83 -1.19 9.79
N ASP A 278 8.22 -2.09 9.01
CA ASP A 278 8.97 -3.14 8.29
C ASP A 278 9.95 -2.53 7.25
N MET A 279 9.52 -1.51 6.50
CA MET A 279 10.36 -0.82 5.51
C MET A 279 11.49 0.00 6.14
N ASN A 280 11.33 0.49 7.36
CA ASN A 280 12.44 1.10 8.13
C ASN A 280 13.58 0.10 8.40
N HIS A 281 13.29 -1.20 8.36
CA HIS A 281 14.29 -2.27 8.43
C HIS A 281 14.75 -2.75 7.04
N GLY A 282 14.29 -2.11 5.96
CA GLY A 282 14.57 -2.49 4.58
C GLY A 282 13.77 -3.68 4.05
N ASP A 283 12.78 -4.18 4.79
CA ASP A 283 11.97 -5.33 4.36
C ASP A 283 10.70 -4.90 3.60
N TYR A 284 10.83 -4.79 2.28
CA TYR A 284 9.72 -4.48 1.38
C TYR A 284 8.85 -5.70 1.03
N SER A 285 9.28 -6.92 1.37
CA SER A 285 8.57 -8.15 1.01
C SER A 285 7.26 -8.32 1.77
N LYS A 286 7.15 -7.70 2.96
CA LYS A 286 5.98 -7.82 3.84
C LYS A 286 4.72 -7.19 3.28
N TRP A 287 4.84 -6.27 2.32
CA TRP A 287 3.68 -5.72 1.59
C TRP A 287 2.94 -6.80 0.79
N ALA A 288 3.64 -7.82 0.29
CA ALA A 288 3.03 -8.92 -0.45
C ALA A 288 2.15 -9.85 0.40
N VAL A 289 2.24 -9.77 1.73
CA VAL A 289 1.60 -10.71 2.65
C VAL A 289 0.53 -9.98 3.45
N GLY A 290 -0.73 -10.35 3.23
CA GLY A 290 -1.87 -9.86 4.02
C GLY A 290 -1.71 -10.19 5.50
N ASP A 291 -2.14 -9.28 6.37
CA ASP A 291 -2.04 -9.43 7.81
C ASP A 291 -3.29 -10.17 8.33
N ARG A 292 -3.11 -11.45 8.66
CA ARG A 292 -4.20 -12.32 9.13
C ARG A 292 -4.83 -11.81 10.43
N ASP A 293 -4.05 -11.22 11.32
CA ASP A 293 -4.56 -10.72 12.60
C ASP A 293 -5.46 -9.49 12.39
N LEU A 294 -5.12 -8.66 11.40
CA LEU A 294 -5.98 -7.55 10.99
C LEU A 294 -7.23 -8.04 10.26
N ILE A 295 -7.11 -9.03 9.35
CA ILE A 295 -8.25 -9.61 8.63
C ILE A 295 -9.27 -10.24 9.59
N ASN A 296 -8.79 -10.98 10.60
CA ASN A 296 -9.67 -11.64 11.59
C ASN A 296 -10.48 -10.67 12.45
N ARG A 297 -10.11 -9.38 12.46
CA ARG A 297 -10.86 -8.32 13.18
C ARG A 297 -11.88 -7.62 12.28
N LEU A 298 -11.94 -7.95 11.00
CA LEU A 298 -12.86 -7.29 10.07
C LEU A 298 -14.28 -7.87 10.19
N PRO A 299 -15.30 -7.02 10.20
CA PRO A 299 -16.70 -7.43 10.15
C PRO A 299 -16.97 -8.04 8.77
N MET A 300 -17.34 -9.31 8.71
CA MET A 300 -17.74 -9.90 7.43
C MET A 300 -18.94 -9.14 6.86
N ARG A 301 -18.96 -8.97 5.52
CA ARG A 301 -20.17 -8.49 4.85
C ARG A 301 -21.26 -9.50 5.16
N ALA A 302 -22.37 -9.03 5.76
CA ALA A 302 -23.50 -9.91 6.03
C ALA A 302 -23.88 -10.55 4.69
N THR A 303 -23.64 -11.85 4.56
CA THR A 303 -24.23 -12.62 3.48
C THR A 303 -25.73 -12.39 3.63
N PRO A 304 -26.42 -11.83 2.62
CA PRO A 304 -27.86 -11.65 2.71
C PRO A 304 -28.39 -13.01 3.11
N ALA A 305 -28.92 -13.11 4.35
CA ALA A 305 -29.40 -14.35 4.90
C ALA A 305 -30.32 -14.88 3.82
N ASN A 306 -29.85 -15.96 3.17
CA ASN A 306 -30.45 -16.52 1.97
C ASN A 306 -31.91 -16.60 2.34
N SER A 307 -32.70 -15.70 1.74
CA SER A 307 -34.04 -15.40 2.20
C SER A 307 -34.74 -16.71 1.94
N GLU A 308 -34.77 -17.55 2.98
CA GLU A 308 -35.38 -18.85 2.95
C GLU A 308 -36.74 -18.49 2.43
N ARG A 309 -36.96 -18.87 1.18
CA ARG A 309 -38.25 -18.75 0.55
C ARG A 309 -39.13 -19.39 1.58
N SER A 310 -39.89 -18.56 2.28
CA SER A 310 -41.20 -18.91 2.76
C SER A 310 -41.94 -19.36 1.50
N ILE A 311 -41.63 -20.58 1.06
CA ILE A 311 -42.51 -21.43 0.30
C ILE A 311 -43.61 -21.66 1.31
N SER A 312 -44.52 -20.68 1.35
CA SER A 312 -45.78 -20.82 2.04
C SER A 312 -46.39 -22.09 1.44
N PRO A 313 -46.60 -23.16 2.23
CA PRO A 313 -47.27 -24.35 1.73
C PRO A 313 -48.73 -23.96 1.52
N GLY A 314 -49.02 -23.46 0.33
CA GLY A 314 -50.36 -23.15 -0.12
C GLY A 314 -50.93 -24.34 -0.92
N GLN A 315 -51.93 -24.96 -0.30
CA GLN A 315 -52.95 -25.87 -0.84
C GLN A 315 -52.65 -27.37 -0.88
#